data_AF-A0A6L9Z9N6-F1
#
_entry.id   AF-A0A6L9Z9N6-F1
#
_cell.length_a   1.000
_cell.length_b   1.000
_cell.length_c   1.000
_cell.angle_alpha   90.00
_cell.angle_beta   90.00
_cell.angle_gamma   90.00
#
_symmetry.space_group_name_H-M   'P 1'
#
loop_
_entity.id
_entity.type
_entity.pdbx_description
1 polymer ?
#
loop_
_entity_poly.entity_id
_entity_poly.type
_entity_poly.pdbx_seq_one_letter_code
_entity_poly.pdbx_strand_id
1 'polypeptide(L)' 'MPKKIRELKSMLKKAGFSYRSGKGSHTVWSHPLLNYSLTISGKDGEDANRYQ' A
#
# COMPACT_ATOMS: atom_id res chain seq x y z
N MET A 1 -18.87 -0.66 0.04
CA MET A 1 -18.03 -1.64 0.78
C MET A 1 -16.62 -1.09 0.87
N PRO A 2 -15.94 -1.16 2.02
CA PRO A 2 -14.56 -0.72 2.12
C PRO A 2 -13.68 -1.54 1.16
N LYS A 3 -12.75 -0.88 0.46
CA LYS A 3 -11.80 -1.57 -0.42
C LYS A 3 -10.88 -2.42 0.44
N LYS A 4 -10.50 -3.61 -0.03
CA LYS A 4 -9.52 -4.45 0.66
C LYS A 4 -8.12 -3.89 0.46
N ILE A 5 -7.23 -4.09 1.43
CA ILE A 5 -5.82 -3.67 1.31
C ILE A 5 -5.14 -4.30 0.09
N ARG A 6 -5.47 -5.55 -0.25
CA ARG A 6 -4.95 -6.19 -1.48
C ARG A 6 -5.27 -5.41 -2.75
N GLU A 7 -6.42 -4.73 -2.80
CA GLU A 7 -6.85 -3.97 -3.96
C GLU A 7 -6.04 -2.68 -4.09
N LEU A 8 -5.79 -1.99 -2.98
CA LEU A 8 -4.90 -0.82 -2.94
C LEU A 8 -3.48 -1.19 -3.38
N LYS A 9 -2.93 -2.28 -2.85
CA LYS A 9 -1.59 -2.77 -3.25
C LYS A 9 -1.53 -3.13 -4.74
N SER A 10 -2.60 -3.72 -5.28
CA SER A 10 -2.70 -4.04 -6.71
C SER A 10 -2.75 -2.77 -7.57
N MET A 11 -3.50 -1.75 -7.16
CA MET A 11 -3.53 -0.46 -7.85
C MET A 11 -2.16 0.23 -7.86
N LEU A 12 -1.46 0.23 -6.72
CA LEU A 12 -0.12 0.82 -6.63
C LEU A 12 0.90 0.07 -7.49
N LYS A 13 0.87 -1.26 -7.52
CA LYS A 13 1.71 -2.05 -8.43
C LYS A 13 1.45 -1.69 -9.90
N LYS A 14 0.18 -1.59 -10.30
CA LYS A 14 -0.19 -1.19 -11.68
C LYS A 14 0.27 0.23 -12.01
N ALA A 15 0.29 1.12 -11.03
CA ALA A 15 0.81 2.47 -11.17
C ALA A 15 2.35 2.56 -11.16
N GLY A 16 3.07 1.43 -11.09
CA GLY A 16 4.53 1.39 -11.15
C GLY A 16 5.24 1.56 -9.81
N PHE A 17 4.52 1.52 -8.68
CA PHE A 17 5.16 1.59 -7.37
C PHE A 17 5.83 0.26 -7.02
N SER A 18 7.03 0.37 -6.45
CA SER A 18 7.71 -0.70 -5.74
C SER A 18 7.38 -0.63 -4.26
N TYR A 19 7.52 -1.75 -3.54
CA TYR A 19 7.31 -1.77 -2.10
C TYR A 19 8.35 -2.62 -1.38
N ARG A 20 8.56 -2.30 -0.11
CA ARG A 20 9.35 -3.07 0.84
C ARG A 20 8.51 -3.39 2.08
N SER A 21 8.82 -4.52 2.71
CA SER A 21 8.24 -4.88 3.99
C SER A 21 8.73 -3.93 5.07
N GLY A 22 7.80 -3.35 5.83
CA GLY A 22 8.08 -2.58 7.04
C GLY A 22 7.97 -3.45 8.29
N LYS A 23 7.80 -2.80 9.44
CA LYS A 23 7.57 -3.51 10.71
C LYS A 23 6.14 -4.07 10.78
N GLY A 24 6.01 -5.37 11.03
CA GLY A 24 4.71 -6.03 11.18
C GLY A 24 3.94 -6.13 9.86
N SER A 25 2.67 -5.70 9.85
CA SER A 25 1.81 -5.70 8.66
C SER A 25 1.96 -4.44 7.80
N HIS A 26 2.92 -3.57 8.08
CA HIS A 26 3.16 -2.37 7.29
C HIS A 26 3.98 -2.66 6.04
N THR A 27 3.64 -1.98 4.95
CA THR A 27 4.42 -1.97 3.70
C THR A 27 4.72 -0.53 3.32
N VAL A 28 5.97 -0.26 2.94
CA VAL A 28 6.41 1.06 2.47
C VAL A 28 6.54 0.99 0.96
N TRP A 29 5.85 1.87 0.26
CA TRP A 29 5.76 1.96 -1.19
C TRP A 29 6.52 3.19 -1.68
N SER A 30 7.24 3.05 -2.77
CA SER A 30 8.03 4.10 -3.41
C SER A 30 7.80 4.10 -4.90
N HIS A 31 7.85 5.27 -5.52
CA HIS A 31 7.80 5.41 -6.96
C HIS A 31 9.03 6.21 -7.42
N PRO A 32 9.71 5.81 -8.51
CA PRO A 32 10.92 6.49 -8.97
C PRO A 32 10.70 7.97 -9.33
N LEU A 33 9.46 8.35 -9.67
CA LEU A 33 9.09 9.74 -9.98
C LEU A 33 8.61 10.56 -8.76
N LEU A 34 8.55 9.96 -7.57
CA LEU A 34 8.08 10.63 -6.35
C LEU A 34 9.19 10.66 -5.29
N ASN A 35 9.42 11.83 -4.70
CA ASN A 35 10.45 12.01 -3.66
C ASN A 35 10.00 11.52 -2.27
N TYR A 36 8.75 11.07 -2.13
CA TYR A 36 8.18 10.59 -0.88
C TYR A 36 7.73 9.14 -1.01
N SER A 37 7.74 8.43 0.13
CA SER A 37 7.22 7.07 0.24
C SER A 37 5.83 7.05 0.85
N LEU A 38 4.98 6.14 0.38
CA LEU A 38 3.66 5.87 0.96
C LEU A 38 3.77 4.71 1.96
N THR A 39 3.07 4.79 3.08
CA THR A 39 2.99 3.67 4.03
C THR A 39 1.58 3.12 4.06
N ILE A 40 1.43 1.83 3.75
CA ILE A 40 0.17 1.09 3.86
C ILE A 40 0.26 0.18 5.07
N SER A 41 -0.61 0.40 6.05
CA SER A 41 -0.82 -0.45 7.22
C SER A 41 -1.83 -1.55 6.95
N GLY A 42 -1.51 -2.78 7.34
CA GLY A 42 -2.49 -3.86 7.41
C GLY A 42 -2.27 -5.01 6.42
N LYS A 43 -2.95 -6.11 6.72
CA LYS A 43 -2.83 -7.37 5.97
C LYS A 43 -3.73 -7.35 4.73
N ASP A 44 -3.41 -8.16 3.73
CA ASP A 44 -4.12 -8.16 2.44
C ASP A 44 -5.63 -8.45 2.54
N GLY A 45 -6.06 -9.22 3.56
CA GLY A 45 -7.46 -9.55 3.83
C GLY A 45 -8.22 -8.50 4.67
N GLU A 46 -7.52 -7.54 5.25
CA GLU A 46 -8.13 -6.48 6.05
C GLU A 46 -8.76 -5.41 5.13
N ASP A 47 -9.78 -4.76 5.66
CA ASP A 47 -10.40 -3.62 5.01
C ASP A 47 -9.47 -2.41 5.14
N ALA A 48 -9.31 -1.67 4.04
CA ALA A 48 -8.56 -0.44 4.07
C ALA A 48 -9.29 0.58 4.95
N ASN A 49 -8.54 1.28 5.80
CA ASN A 49 -9.09 2.39 6.54
C ASN A 49 -9.55 3.49 5.57
N ARG A 50 -10.55 4.26 5.97
CA ARG A 50 -11.13 5.32 5.12
C ARG A 50 -10.11 6.39 4.70
N TYR A 51 -9.05 6.56 5.48
CA TYR A 51 -7.98 7.52 5.23
C TYR A 51 -6.81 6.93 4.41
N GLN A 52 -6.90 5.65 4.01
CA GLN A 52 -5.77 4.83 3.54
C GLN A 52 -5.92 4.40 2.09
#